data_AF-A0A819QXQ4-F1
#
_entry.id   AF-A0A819QXQ4-F1
#
_cell.length_a   1.000
_cell.length_b   1.000
_cell.length_c   1.000
_cell.angle_alpha   90.00
_cell.angle_beta   90.00
_cell.angle_gamma   90.00
#
_symmetry.space_group_name_H-M   'P 1'
#
loop_
_entity.id
_entity.type
_entity.pdbx_description
1 polymer ?
#
loop_
_entity_poly.entity_id
_entity_poly.type
_entity_poly.pdbx_seq_one_letter_code
_entity_poly.pdbx_strand_id
1 'polypeptide(L)'
;MHFINVLYDAFQLADGLQYLFAHVGQLTRIIGLIRDLLVMDLVGVYGYFFLHGIMPLLESWLGNLLSRQFEGHHSNSIAKTVTKQRIESHYDLELRASVMLDILDMMPENIKQNNARLILQHLSEAWRCWKRKELLPFIQLLYIGSESRHFSPIPFPPLAYKHDTKLLILSLEYLKEAYNVKSKLNQPQREELVLIEQAYDNPREALSRIKHHLLTQYVFKECEIEFMDLYDHLIPAYDVELLEKKLLMLV
;
A
#
# COMPACT_ATOMS: atom_id res chain seq x y z
N MET A 1 51.19 -15.02 -56.75
CA MET A 1 49.75 -14.74 -56.63
C MET A 1 49.24 -15.59 -55.47
N HIS A 2 49.33 -15.21 -54.19
CA HIS A 2 48.77 -14.04 -53.49
C HIS A 2 47.26 -13.89 -53.69
N PHE A 3 46.55 -13.81 -52.55
CA PHE A 3 45.09 -13.64 -52.33
C PHE A 3 44.30 -14.97 -52.42
N ILE A 4 43.73 -15.57 -51.36
CA ILE A 4 42.92 -15.05 -50.23
C ILE A 4 42.97 -16.02 -49.03
N ASN A 5 43.18 -15.46 -47.83
CA ASN A 5 42.81 -15.92 -46.48
C ASN A 5 42.21 -17.34 -46.31
N VAL A 6 42.97 -18.28 -45.73
CA VAL A 6 42.38 -19.43 -45.02
C VAL A 6 42.39 -19.08 -43.53
N LEU A 7 41.42 -18.25 -43.12
CA LEU A 7 41.33 -17.74 -41.74
C LEU A 7 40.88 -18.81 -40.73
N TYR A 8 40.34 -19.96 -41.17
CA TYR A 8 39.88 -21.06 -40.33
C TYR A 8 39.95 -22.41 -41.07
N ASP A 9 40.27 -23.49 -40.35
CA ASP A 9 40.21 -24.88 -40.85
C ASP A 9 38.77 -25.43 -40.79
N ALA A 10 38.43 -26.42 -41.62
CA ALA A 10 37.09 -27.01 -41.70
C ALA A 10 36.61 -27.57 -40.35
N PHE A 11 37.53 -28.14 -39.57
CA PHE A 11 37.26 -28.61 -38.22
C PHE A 11 36.97 -27.46 -37.23
N GLN A 12 37.66 -26.33 -37.36
CA GLN A 12 37.41 -25.15 -36.52
C GLN A 12 36.08 -24.48 -36.86
N LEU A 13 35.66 -24.53 -38.13
CA LEU A 13 34.36 -24.04 -38.54
C LEU A 13 33.23 -24.91 -37.97
N ALA A 14 33.39 -26.23 -37.97
CA ALA A 14 32.41 -27.16 -37.40
C ALA A 14 32.25 -26.95 -35.88
N ASP A 15 33.37 -26.83 -35.16
CA ASP A 15 33.38 -26.58 -33.72
C ASP A 15 32.82 -25.18 -33.38
N GLY A 16 33.14 -24.17 -34.20
CA GLY A 16 32.58 -22.82 -34.09
C GLY A 16 31.06 -22.79 -34.28
N LEU A 17 30.52 -23.52 -35.26
CA LEU A 17 29.07 -23.63 -35.47
C LEU A 17 28.39 -24.37 -34.31
N GLN A 18 28.98 -25.47 -33.82
CA GLN A 18 28.48 -26.19 -32.67
C GLN A 18 28.46 -25.29 -31.42
N TYR A 19 29.51 -24.51 -31.20
CA TYR A 19 29.59 -23.54 -30.11
C TYR A 19 28.53 -22.44 -30.23
N LEU A 20 28.35 -21.87 -31.43
CA LEU A 20 27.34 -20.83 -31.69
C LEU A 20 25.93 -21.33 -31.37
N PHE A 21 25.56 -22.53 -31.81
CA PHE A 21 24.22 -23.07 -31.55
C PHE A 21 24.03 -23.55 -30.10
N ALA A 22 25.08 -24.01 -29.43
CA ALA A 22 25.01 -24.38 -28.01
C ALA A 22 24.93 -23.15 -27.08
N HIS A 23 25.50 -22.00 -27.48
CA HIS A 23 25.59 -20.79 -26.65
C HIS A 23 24.74 -19.62 -27.15
N VAL A 24 23.72 -19.87 -27.98
CA VAL A 24 22.81 -18.82 -28.52
C VAL A 24 22.25 -17.93 -27.41
N GLY A 25 21.88 -18.49 -26.26
CA GLY A 25 21.35 -17.72 -25.13
C GLY A 25 22.34 -16.71 -24.54
N GLN A 26 23.63 -17.05 -24.49
CA GLN A 26 24.68 -16.14 -24.02
C GLN A 26 25.07 -15.11 -25.09
N LEU A 27 25.05 -15.50 -26.36
CA LEU A 27 25.51 -14.67 -27.48
C LEU A 27 24.46 -13.68 -28.00
N THR A 28 23.17 -14.04 -27.97
CA THR A 28 22.08 -13.23 -28.57
C THR A 28 21.17 -12.54 -27.56
N ARG A 29 21.33 -12.84 -26.26
CA ARG A 29 20.45 -12.35 -25.17
C ARG A 29 18.95 -12.65 -25.36
N ILE A 30 18.58 -13.55 -26.28
CA ILE A 30 17.20 -14.04 -26.49
C ILE A 30 16.86 -15.10 -25.42
N ILE A 31 17.10 -14.77 -24.15
CA ILE A 31 17.15 -15.72 -23.03
C ILE A 31 15.75 -16.24 -22.64
N GLY A 32 14.68 -15.53 -22.99
CA GLY A 32 13.31 -15.95 -22.69
C GLY A 32 12.79 -17.12 -23.54
N LEU A 33 13.32 -17.32 -24.75
CA LEU A 33 12.83 -18.31 -25.71
C LEU A 33 13.53 -19.67 -25.61
N ILE A 34 14.68 -19.75 -24.93
CA ILE A 34 15.62 -20.89 -25.02
C ILE A 34 15.60 -21.76 -23.75
N ARG A 35 14.80 -21.41 -22.72
CA ARG A 35 14.76 -22.19 -21.47
C ARG A 35 14.24 -23.62 -21.67
N ASP A 36 13.45 -23.88 -22.70
CA ASP A 36 12.92 -25.21 -23.02
C ASP A 36 13.79 -25.99 -24.02
N LEU A 37 14.84 -25.37 -24.61
CA LEU A 37 15.69 -25.99 -25.63
C LEU A 37 17.02 -26.53 -25.10
N LEU A 38 17.44 -26.11 -23.90
CA LEU A 38 18.75 -26.43 -23.30
C LEU A 38 18.72 -27.69 -22.42
N VAL A 39 18.17 -28.79 -22.93
CA VAL A 39 18.32 -30.08 -22.22
C VAL A 39 18.92 -31.19 -23.06
N MET A 40 18.97 -31.16 -24.39
CA MET A 40 19.38 -32.37 -25.13
C MET A 40 20.33 -32.09 -26.29
N ASP A 41 21.32 -32.97 -26.41
CA ASP A 41 22.46 -33.03 -27.36
C ASP A 41 22.07 -33.09 -28.88
N LEU A 42 20.99 -32.44 -29.30
CA LEU A 42 20.37 -32.53 -30.64
C LEU A 42 20.04 -31.15 -31.24
N VAL A 43 20.98 -30.23 -31.08
CA VAL A 43 20.83 -28.79 -31.38
C VAL A 43 20.39 -28.48 -32.82
N GLY A 44 20.74 -29.30 -33.81
CA GLY A 44 20.39 -29.05 -35.22
C GLY A 44 18.91 -29.30 -35.57
N VAL A 45 18.28 -30.32 -34.98
CA VAL A 45 16.89 -30.69 -35.28
C VAL A 45 15.93 -29.78 -34.50
N TYR A 46 16.21 -29.53 -33.23
CA TYR A 46 15.38 -28.67 -32.38
C TYR A 46 15.45 -27.18 -32.77
N GLY A 47 16.58 -26.70 -33.31
CA GLY A 47 16.70 -25.35 -33.86
C GLY A 47 15.78 -25.09 -35.06
N TYR A 48 15.63 -26.09 -35.95
CA TYR A 48 14.69 -26.01 -37.07
C TYR A 48 13.23 -25.97 -36.59
N PHE A 49 12.86 -26.83 -35.63
CA PHE A 49 11.51 -26.81 -35.05
C PHE A 49 11.20 -25.50 -34.32
N PHE A 50 12.18 -24.91 -33.65
CA PHE A 50 12.04 -23.60 -33.02
C PHE A 50 11.78 -22.48 -34.04
N LEU A 51 12.58 -22.43 -35.11
CA LEU A 51 12.38 -21.44 -36.19
C LEU A 51 11.03 -21.65 -36.88
N HIS A 52 10.62 -22.91 -37.07
CA HIS A 52 9.32 -23.22 -37.65
C HIS A 52 8.15 -22.79 -36.75
N GLY A 53 8.29 -22.93 -35.42
CA GLY A 53 7.27 -22.51 -34.45
C GLY A 53 7.17 -20.98 -34.26
N ILE A 54 8.28 -20.25 -34.39
CA ILE A 54 8.28 -18.79 -34.24
C ILE A 54 7.87 -18.05 -35.52
N MET A 55 8.02 -18.67 -36.70
CA MET A 55 7.62 -18.11 -37.99
C MET A 55 6.17 -17.55 -38.02
N PRO A 56 5.13 -18.29 -37.61
CA PRO A 56 3.76 -17.76 -37.63
C PRO A 56 3.56 -16.58 -36.65
N LEU A 57 4.28 -16.56 -35.53
CA LEU A 57 4.23 -15.44 -34.57
C LEU A 57 4.90 -14.19 -35.15
N LEU A 58 6.08 -14.36 -35.75
CA LEU A 58 6.81 -13.26 -36.42
C LEU A 58 6.04 -12.73 -37.60
N GLU A 59 5.43 -13.59 -38.41
CA GLU A 59 4.59 -13.18 -39.53
C GLU A 59 3.41 -12.32 -39.05
N SER A 60 2.73 -12.75 -37.97
CA SER A 60 1.65 -11.96 -37.37
C SER A 60 2.13 -10.63 -36.78
N TRP A 61 3.26 -10.62 -36.06
CA TRP A 61 3.79 -9.42 -35.43
C TRP A 61 4.34 -8.42 -36.44
N LEU A 62 5.13 -8.88 -37.42
CA LEU A 62 5.65 -8.05 -38.50
C LEU A 62 4.52 -7.58 -39.40
N GLY A 63 3.53 -8.43 -39.70
CA GLY A 63 2.32 -8.03 -40.43
C GLY A 63 1.57 -6.91 -39.72
N ASN A 64 1.33 -7.04 -38.41
CA ASN A 64 0.69 -6.01 -37.59
C ASN A 64 1.54 -4.74 -37.44
N LEU A 65 2.86 -4.86 -37.42
CA LEU A 65 3.78 -3.73 -37.35
C LEU A 65 3.76 -2.94 -38.67
N LEU A 66 3.86 -3.64 -39.80
CA LEU A 66 3.85 -3.04 -41.13
C LEU A 66 2.48 -2.41 -41.42
N SER A 67 1.37 -3.10 -41.11
CA SER A 67 0.04 -2.52 -41.28
C SER A 67 -0.12 -1.25 -40.43
N ARG A 68 0.33 -1.24 -39.17
CA ARG A 68 0.33 -0.02 -38.34
C ARG A 68 1.23 1.10 -38.86
N GLN A 69 2.36 0.77 -39.49
CA GLN A 69 3.29 1.75 -40.04
C GLN A 69 2.74 2.42 -41.31
N PHE A 70 2.04 1.66 -42.17
CA PHE A 70 1.52 2.16 -43.45
C PHE A 70 0.07 2.66 -43.37
N GLU A 71 -0.80 2.02 -42.58
CA GLU A 71 -2.23 2.36 -42.45
C GLU A 71 -2.52 3.24 -41.22
N GLY A 72 -1.55 3.37 -40.30
CA GLY A 72 -1.70 4.12 -39.06
C GLY A 72 -2.44 3.38 -37.94
N HIS A 73 -2.47 3.98 -36.75
CA HIS A 73 -3.12 3.38 -35.59
C HIS A 73 -4.61 3.76 -35.50
N HIS A 74 -5.48 2.76 -35.51
CA HIS A 74 -6.92 2.95 -35.35
C HIS A 74 -7.29 3.08 -33.86
N SER A 75 -7.30 4.30 -33.33
CA SER A 75 -7.40 4.55 -31.89
C SER A 75 -8.73 4.14 -31.23
N ASN A 76 -9.82 4.08 -32.02
CA ASN A 76 -11.19 3.90 -31.51
C ASN A 76 -11.92 2.67 -32.08
N SER A 77 -11.28 1.86 -32.94
CA SER A 77 -11.97 0.73 -33.60
C SER A 77 -12.11 -0.50 -32.71
N ILE A 78 -11.27 -0.63 -31.67
CA ILE A 78 -11.23 -1.80 -30.80
C ILE A 78 -11.70 -1.38 -29.40
N ALA A 79 -12.82 -1.95 -28.96
CA ALA A 79 -13.30 -1.80 -27.59
C ALA A 79 -12.25 -2.38 -26.62
N LYS A 80 -11.82 -1.58 -25.64
CA LYS A 80 -10.79 -1.99 -24.67
C LYS A 80 -11.40 -2.94 -23.64
N THR A 81 -10.86 -4.14 -23.51
CA THR A 81 -11.22 -5.06 -22.43
C THR A 81 -10.87 -4.46 -21.07
N VAL A 82 -11.75 -4.66 -20.08
CA VAL A 82 -11.51 -4.21 -18.71
C VAL A 82 -10.49 -5.15 -18.05
N THR A 83 -9.28 -4.64 -17.84
CA THR A 83 -8.22 -5.36 -17.12
C THR A 83 -8.30 -5.10 -15.62
N LYS A 84 -7.58 -5.87 -14.79
CA LYS A 84 -7.53 -5.72 -13.33
C LYS A 84 -7.30 -4.29 -12.84
N GLN A 85 -6.53 -3.50 -13.59
CA GLN A 85 -6.25 -2.10 -13.29
C GLN A 85 -7.48 -1.18 -13.35
N ARG A 86 -8.51 -1.53 -14.13
CA ARG A 86 -9.67 -0.67 -14.41
C ARG A 86 -10.99 -1.19 -13.84
N ILE A 87 -10.96 -2.27 -13.06
CA ILE A 87 -12.17 -2.92 -12.56
C ILE A 87 -12.99 -1.95 -11.71
N GLU A 88 -12.37 -1.28 -10.74
CA GLU A 88 -13.07 -0.34 -9.85
C GLU A 88 -13.66 0.85 -10.61
N SER A 89 -12.89 1.46 -11.51
CA SER A 89 -13.38 2.59 -12.31
C SER A 89 -14.50 2.21 -13.27
N HIS A 90 -14.47 1.00 -13.81
CA HIS A 90 -15.55 0.50 -14.67
C HIS A 90 -16.81 0.18 -13.86
N TYR A 91 -16.64 -0.43 -12.69
CA TYR A 91 -17.74 -0.71 -11.76
C TYR A 91 -18.49 0.58 -11.36
N ASP A 92 -17.76 1.66 -11.03
CA ASP A 92 -18.36 2.96 -10.72
C ASP A 92 -19.12 3.56 -11.91
N LEU A 93 -18.58 3.39 -13.13
CA LEU A 93 -19.20 3.88 -14.36
C LEU A 93 -20.53 3.14 -14.63
N GLU A 94 -20.52 1.82 -14.50
CA GLU A 94 -21.69 0.96 -14.69
C GLU A 94 -22.75 1.22 -13.61
N LEU A 95 -22.35 1.29 -12.34
CA LEU A 95 -23.26 1.58 -11.22
C LEU A 95 -23.92 2.96 -11.36
N ARG A 96 -23.14 3.97 -11.78
CA ARG A 96 -23.68 5.31 -12.04
C ARG A 96 -24.66 5.29 -13.21
N ALA A 97 -24.36 4.54 -14.27
CA ALA A 97 -25.23 4.42 -15.43
C ALA A 97 -26.53 3.70 -15.08
N SER A 98 -26.48 2.58 -14.35
CA SER A 98 -27.67 1.83 -13.95
C SER A 98 -28.59 2.66 -13.05
N VAL A 99 -28.04 3.31 -12.03
CA VAL A 99 -28.80 4.16 -11.12
C VAL A 99 -29.42 5.35 -11.87
N MET A 100 -28.70 5.92 -12.84
CA MET A 100 -29.23 7.04 -13.63
C MET A 100 -30.38 6.61 -14.55
N LEU A 101 -30.32 5.41 -15.14
CA LEU A 101 -31.42 4.84 -15.90
C LEU A 101 -32.67 4.64 -15.02
N ASP A 102 -32.51 4.00 -13.86
CA ASP A 102 -33.61 3.74 -12.91
C ASP A 102 -34.30 5.04 -12.46
N ILE A 103 -33.51 6.07 -12.13
CA ILE A 103 -34.04 7.36 -11.70
C ILE A 103 -34.80 8.07 -12.84
N LEU A 104 -34.27 8.02 -14.07
CA LEU A 104 -34.91 8.65 -15.23
C LEU A 104 -36.24 7.98 -15.60
N ASP A 105 -36.38 6.69 -15.33
CA ASP A 105 -37.63 5.94 -15.52
C ASP A 105 -38.65 6.22 -14.42
N MET A 106 -38.21 6.50 -13.19
CA MET A 106 -39.08 6.88 -12.07
C MET A 106 -39.57 8.33 -12.13
N MET A 107 -38.94 9.20 -12.92
CA MET A 107 -39.31 10.62 -13.02
C MET A 107 -40.35 10.90 -14.13
N PRO A 108 -41.35 11.77 -13.89
CA PRO A 108 -42.24 12.26 -14.94
C PRO A 108 -41.48 13.16 -15.95
N GLU A 109 -41.92 13.20 -17.21
CA GLU A 109 -41.18 13.77 -18.35
C GLU A 109 -40.75 15.24 -18.20
N ASN A 110 -41.45 16.02 -17.36
CA ASN A 110 -41.20 17.46 -17.21
C ASN A 110 -40.00 17.83 -16.31
N ILE A 111 -39.31 16.87 -15.65
CA ILE A 111 -38.30 17.17 -14.59
C ILE A 111 -36.91 16.53 -14.87
N LYS A 112 -36.76 15.77 -15.96
CA LYS A 112 -35.66 14.79 -16.14
C LYS A 112 -34.24 15.37 -16.24
N GLN A 113 -34.03 16.58 -16.76
CA GLN A 113 -32.70 17.03 -17.19
C GLN A 113 -31.85 17.71 -16.11
N ASN A 114 -32.45 18.30 -15.07
CA ASN A 114 -31.73 19.18 -14.13
C ASN A 114 -31.29 18.51 -12.82
N ASN A 115 -31.88 17.36 -12.43
CA ASN A 115 -31.69 16.79 -11.08
C ASN A 115 -30.68 15.64 -11.00
N ALA A 116 -30.21 15.10 -12.12
CA ALA A 116 -29.35 13.91 -12.14
C ALA A 116 -28.00 14.11 -11.43
N ARG A 117 -27.37 15.30 -11.57
CA ARG A 117 -26.09 15.59 -10.90
C ARG A 117 -26.24 15.71 -9.38
N LEU A 118 -27.32 16.33 -8.90
CA LEU A 118 -27.60 16.50 -7.48
C LEU A 118 -27.87 15.15 -6.79
N ILE A 119 -28.64 14.26 -7.44
CA ILE A 119 -28.93 12.93 -6.90
C ILE A 119 -27.65 12.08 -6.76
N LEU A 120 -26.75 12.16 -7.74
CA LEU A 120 -25.46 11.45 -7.68
C LEU A 120 -24.52 12.01 -6.61
N GLN A 121 -24.63 13.30 -6.30
CA GLN A 121 -23.93 13.91 -5.17
C GLN A 121 -24.47 13.39 -3.83
N HIS A 122 -25.79 13.34 -3.65
CA HIS A 122 -26.40 12.80 -2.42
C HIS A 122 -26.12 11.30 -2.23
N LEU A 123 -26.04 10.52 -3.31
CA LEU A 123 -25.67 9.10 -3.22
C LEU A 123 -24.20 8.93 -2.79
N SER A 124 -23.31 9.78 -3.29
CA SER A 124 -21.90 9.82 -2.87
C SER A 124 -21.73 10.21 -1.39
N GLU A 125 -22.56 11.14 -0.91
CA GLU A 125 -22.58 11.58 0.49
C GLU A 125 -23.20 10.52 1.42
N ALA A 126 -24.26 9.84 0.98
CA ALA A 126 -24.88 8.73 1.70
C ALA A 126 -23.90 7.57 1.91
N TRP A 127 -23.08 7.26 0.90
CA TRP A 127 -22.00 6.26 0.99
C TRP A 127 -20.93 6.64 2.03
N ARG A 128 -20.58 7.93 2.15
CA ARG A 128 -19.64 8.45 3.15
C ARG A 128 -20.21 8.38 4.56
N CYS A 129 -21.49 8.70 4.72
CA CYS A 129 -22.18 8.65 6.01
C CYS A 129 -22.36 7.21 6.53
N TRP A 130 -22.56 6.25 5.63
CA TRP A 130 -22.67 4.83 5.98
C TRP A 130 -21.39 4.25 6.64
N LYS A 131 -20.21 4.84 6.37
CA LYS A 131 -18.93 4.36 6.91
C LYS A 131 -18.66 4.71 8.39
N ARG A 132 -19.41 5.60 9.03
CA ARG A 132 -19.04 6.21 10.34
C ARG A 132 -19.83 5.73 11.57
N LYS A 133 -20.25 4.46 11.62
CA LYS A 133 -21.15 3.91 12.67
C LYS A 133 -20.69 4.20 14.13
N GLU A 134 -21.61 4.67 14.99
CA GLU A 134 -21.35 5.08 16.40
C GLU A 134 -21.93 4.13 17.48
N LEU A 135 -21.32 4.15 18.68
CA LEU A 135 -21.28 3.12 19.75
C LEU A 135 -21.86 3.64 21.10
N LEU A 136 -23.15 3.42 21.38
CA LEU A 136 -23.78 3.75 22.69
C LEU A 136 -23.94 2.58 23.71
N PRO A 137 -23.86 1.27 23.39
CA PRO A 137 -24.15 0.21 24.38
C PRO A 137 -22.99 -0.19 25.31
N PHE A 138 -21.79 0.39 25.15
CA PHE A 138 -20.59 -0.02 25.87
C PHE A 138 -20.48 0.57 27.29
N ILE A 139 -21.01 1.78 27.49
CA ILE A 139 -20.92 2.51 28.78
C ILE A 139 -21.81 1.84 29.85
N GLN A 140 -22.94 1.24 29.46
CA GLN A 140 -23.86 0.56 30.36
C GLN A 140 -23.26 -0.70 31.00
N LEU A 141 -22.40 -1.42 30.25
CA LEU A 141 -21.79 -2.68 30.67
C LEU A 141 -20.61 -2.48 31.64
N LEU A 142 -19.85 -1.40 31.49
CA LEU A 142 -18.73 -1.04 32.36
C LEU A 142 -19.18 -0.57 33.76
N TYR A 143 -20.32 0.11 33.84
CA TYR A 143 -20.91 0.54 35.10
C TYR A 143 -21.29 -0.66 35.98
N ILE A 144 -21.99 -1.64 35.40
CA ILE A 144 -22.46 -2.86 36.10
C ILE A 144 -21.29 -3.72 36.58
N GLY A 145 -20.20 -3.80 35.81
CA GLY A 145 -19.00 -4.57 36.19
C GLY A 145 -18.21 -3.96 37.36
N SER A 146 -18.23 -2.63 37.51
CA SER A 146 -17.46 -1.92 38.55
C SER A 146 -18.16 -1.94 39.92
N GLU A 147 -19.49 -1.94 39.93
CA GLU A 147 -20.31 -2.03 41.15
C GLU A 147 -20.14 -3.39 41.87
N SER A 148 -19.91 -4.46 41.11
CA SER A 148 -19.77 -5.83 41.63
C SER A 148 -18.46 -6.11 42.40
N ARG A 149 -17.41 -5.28 42.24
CA ARG A 149 -16.06 -5.59 42.76
C ARG A 149 -15.59 -4.75 43.95
N HIS A 150 -16.44 -3.88 44.51
CA HIS A 150 -16.10 -3.00 45.64
C HIS A 150 -14.78 -2.25 45.41
N PHE A 151 -14.61 -1.73 44.19
CA PHE A 151 -13.40 -1.04 43.78
C PHE A 151 -13.31 0.30 44.50
N SER A 152 -12.25 0.51 45.29
CA SER A 152 -11.93 1.83 45.81
C SER A 152 -11.38 2.70 44.68
N PRO A 153 -11.96 3.87 44.40
CA PRO A 153 -11.51 4.72 43.30
C PRO A 153 -10.06 5.17 43.52
N ILE A 154 -9.28 5.16 42.44
CA ILE A 154 -7.88 5.60 42.46
C ILE A 154 -7.86 7.11 42.76
N PRO A 155 -7.18 7.56 43.83
CA PRO A 155 -7.10 8.98 44.15
C PRO A 155 -6.18 9.69 43.15
N PHE A 156 -6.45 10.97 42.90
CA PHE A 156 -5.57 11.82 42.11
C PHE A 156 -4.15 11.87 42.73
N PRO A 157 -3.07 11.88 41.91
CA PRO A 157 -1.71 11.93 42.42
C PRO A 157 -1.47 13.15 43.33
N PRO A 158 -1.02 12.97 44.58
CA PRO A 158 -0.77 14.11 45.46
C PRO A 158 0.43 14.94 44.96
N LEU A 159 0.52 16.21 45.38
CA LEU A 159 1.59 17.13 44.98
C LEU A 159 2.99 16.54 45.18
N ALA A 160 3.21 15.84 46.28
CA ALA A 160 4.45 15.14 46.60
C ALA A 160 4.19 13.64 46.84
N TYR A 161 4.16 12.84 45.77
CA TYR A 161 4.07 11.39 45.90
C TYR A 161 5.47 10.77 45.90
N LYS A 162 5.67 9.76 46.76
CA LYS A 162 7.00 9.17 47.02
C LYS A 162 7.61 8.49 45.79
N HIS A 163 6.80 8.11 44.80
CA HIS A 163 7.24 7.34 43.64
C HIS A 163 7.06 8.06 42.30
N ASP A 164 6.70 9.35 42.29
CA ASP A 164 6.44 10.13 41.07
C ASP A 164 7.61 10.09 40.09
N THR A 165 8.83 10.31 40.58
CA THR A 165 10.03 10.32 39.74
C THR A 165 10.36 8.94 39.18
N LYS A 166 10.12 7.88 39.94
CA LYS A 166 10.34 6.50 39.47
C LYS A 166 9.35 6.13 38.37
N LEU A 167 8.07 6.48 38.55
CA LEU A 167 7.04 6.27 37.53
C LEU A 167 7.32 7.06 36.25
N LEU A 168 7.78 8.31 36.38
CA LEU A 168 8.17 9.11 35.22
C LEU A 168 9.36 8.51 34.47
N ILE A 169 10.38 8.02 35.16
CA ILE A 169 11.56 7.44 34.49
C ILE A 169 11.16 6.18 33.72
N LEU A 170 10.36 5.29 34.33
CA LEU A 170 9.86 4.07 33.68
C LEU A 170 9.03 4.39 32.42
N SER A 171 8.17 5.42 32.49
CA SER A 171 7.35 5.82 31.35
C SER A 171 8.19 6.44 30.23
N LEU A 172 9.19 7.25 30.55
CA LEU A 172 10.11 7.82 29.56
C LEU A 172 10.99 6.74 28.90
N GLU A 173 11.42 5.72 29.64
CA GLU A 173 12.21 4.60 29.10
C GLU A 173 11.40 3.83 28.05
N TYR A 174 10.15 3.50 28.38
CA TYR A 174 9.23 2.83 27.45
C TYR A 174 8.99 3.66 26.18
N LEU A 175 8.80 4.98 26.30
CA LEU A 175 8.66 5.86 25.12
C LEU A 175 9.92 5.85 24.26
N LYS A 176 11.11 5.85 24.87
CA LYS A 176 12.38 5.88 24.14
C LYS A 176 12.65 4.57 23.39
N GLU A 177 12.29 3.43 23.95
CA GLU A 177 12.45 2.11 23.33
C GLU A 177 11.71 2.01 21.98
N ALA A 178 10.52 2.61 21.87
CA ALA A 178 9.72 2.60 20.65
C ALA A 178 10.42 3.25 19.43
N TYR A 179 11.33 4.19 19.65
CA TYR A 179 12.06 4.88 18.57
C TYR A 179 13.42 4.26 18.26
N ASN A 180 13.97 3.41 19.14
CA ASN A 180 15.30 2.82 18.98
C ASN A 180 15.37 1.83 17.79
N VAL A 181 14.24 1.25 17.40
CA VAL A 181 14.13 0.30 16.27
C VAL A 181 14.07 1.01 14.91
N LYS A 182 13.70 2.30 14.86
CA LYS A 182 13.47 3.03 13.61
C LYS A 182 14.77 3.65 13.08
N SER A 183 15.20 3.24 11.88
CA SER A 183 16.40 3.77 11.22
C SER A 183 16.23 5.20 10.68
N LYS A 184 15.00 5.63 10.36
CA LYS A 184 14.69 6.99 9.90
C LYS A 184 13.55 7.56 10.72
N LEU A 185 13.75 8.76 11.25
CA LEU A 185 12.77 9.47 12.07
C LEU A 185 12.19 10.66 11.31
N ASN A 186 10.86 10.77 11.37
CA ASN A 186 10.09 11.90 10.87
C ASN A 186 10.28 13.13 11.77
N GLN A 187 9.94 14.32 11.25
CA GLN A 187 10.01 15.57 12.01
C GLN A 187 9.27 15.53 13.37
N PRO A 188 7.99 15.09 13.46
CA PRO A 188 7.31 14.98 14.75
C PRO A 188 8.07 14.05 15.70
N GLN A 189 8.51 12.89 15.23
CA GLN A 189 9.25 11.91 16.04
C GLN A 189 10.59 12.45 16.59
N ARG A 190 11.23 13.40 15.90
CA ARG A 190 12.43 14.08 16.42
C ARG A 190 12.09 15.08 17.51
N GLU A 191 11.03 15.86 17.32
CA GLU A 191 10.50 16.75 18.37
C GLU A 191 10.08 15.94 19.61
N GLU A 192 9.55 14.73 19.40
CA GLU A 192 9.21 13.81 20.47
C GLU A 192 10.42 13.39 21.31
N LEU A 193 11.52 13.00 20.66
CA LEU A 193 12.75 12.65 21.36
C LEU A 193 13.34 13.82 22.14
N VAL A 194 13.35 15.03 21.56
CA VAL A 194 13.84 16.23 22.24
C VAL A 194 13.03 16.52 23.51
N LEU A 195 11.70 16.38 23.45
CA LEU A 195 10.84 16.57 24.61
C LEU A 195 11.01 15.47 25.67
N ILE A 196 11.41 14.25 25.28
CA ILE A 196 11.75 13.16 26.21
C ILE A 196 13.07 13.49 26.92
N GLU A 197 14.10 13.91 26.19
CA GLU A 197 15.41 14.31 26.74
C GLU A 197 15.27 15.47 27.74
N GLN A 198 14.50 16.51 27.38
CA GLN A 198 14.20 17.63 28.29
C GLN A 198 13.50 17.18 29.60
N ALA A 199 12.67 16.14 29.53
CA ALA A 199 11.99 15.59 30.71
C ALA A 199 12.94 14.77 31.60
N TYR A 200 13.98 14.15 31.02
CA TYR A 200 15.05 13.50 31.79
C TYR A 200 15.92 14.51 32.52
N ASP A 201 16.26 15.63 31.87
CA ASP A 201 17.09 16.67 32.48
C ASP A 201 16.39 17.34 33.67
N ASN A 202 15.08 17.62 33.57
CA ASN A 202 14.30 18.32 34.59
C ASN A 202 12.99 17.59 34.96
N PRO A 203 13.06 16.48 35.73
CA PRO A 203 11.89 15.64 36.00
C PRO A 203 10.82 16.31 36.86
N ARG A 204 11.21 17.21 37.78
CA ARG A 204 10.27 17.91 38.67
C ARG A 204 9.38 18.88 37.89
N GLU A 205 9.96 19.60 36.94
CA GLU A 205 9.23 20.52 36.09
C GLU A 205 8.31 19.76 35.14
N ALA A 206 8.80 18.67 34.54
CA ALA A 206 8.00 17.78 33.70
C ALA A 206 6.78 17.21 34.46
N LEU A 207 6.96 16.74 35.71
CA LEU A 207 5.87 16.29 36.56
C LEU A 207 4.87 17.39 36.87
N SER A 208 5.33 18.60 37.16
CA SER A 208 4.44 19.74 37.42
C SER A 208 3.62 20.09 36.18
N ARG A 209 4.23 20.06 34.98
CA ARG A 209 3.52 20.24 33.72
C ARG A 209 2.48 19.15 33.51
N ILE A 210 2.82 17.87 33.73
CA ILE A 210 1.88 16.76 33.55
C ILE A 210 0.68 16.88 34.51
N LYS A 211 0.92 17.13 35.81
CA LYS A 211 -0.16 17.34 36.79
C LYS A 211 -1.04 18.53 36.43
N HIS A 212 -0.45 19.61 35.90
CA HIS A 212 -1.22 20.75 35.41
C HIS A 212 -2.12 20.35 34.23
N HIS A 213 -1.59 19.63 33.23
CA HIS A 213 -2.40 19.21 32.07
C HIS A 213 -3.51 18.24 32.48
N LEU A 214 -3.28 17.34 33.44
CA LEU A 214 -4.33 16.45 34.00
C LEU A 214 -5.51 17.23 34.60
N LEU A 215 -5.26 18.40 35.19
CA LEU A 215 -6.29 19.21 35.84
C LEU A 215 -7.01 20.16 34.88
N THR A 216 -6.32 20.60 33.82
CA THR A 216 -6.76 21.73 32.98
C THR A 216 -7.18 21.32 31.58
N GLN A 217 -6.61 20.26 31.03
CA GLN A 217 -6.83 19.86 29.64
C GLN A 217 -7.95 18.81 29.57
N TYR A 218 -9.09 19.22 29.02
CA TYR A 218 -10.24 18.34 28.74
C TYR A 218 -10.53 18.21 27.25
N VAL A 219 -9.77 18.92 26.41
CA VAL A 219 -9.87 18.88 24.94
C VAL A 219 -8.53 18.42 24.41
N PHE A 220 -8.55 17.34 23.64
CA PHE A 220 -7.38 16.71 23.05
C PHE A 220 -7.41 16.89 21.54
N LYS A 221 -6.25 16.76 20.89
CA LYS A 221 -6.18 16.80 19.43
C LYS A 221 -6.69 15.49 18.83
N GLU A 222 -7.02 15.55 17.54
CA GLU A 222 -7.47 14.38 16.79
C GLU A 222 -6.34 13.33 16.74
N CYS A 223 -6.68 12.07 17.05
CA CYS A 223 -5.77 10.94 16.95
C CYS A 223 -5.93 10.26 15.59
N GLU A 224 -4.83 10.04 14.89
CA GLU A 224 -4.85 9.30 13.63
C GLU A 224 -4.86 7.80 13.90
N ILE A 225 -5.58 7.04 13.06
CA ILE A 225 -5.68 5.58 13.15
C ILE A 225 -5.12 4.98 11.89
N GLU A 226 -4.07 4.18 12.03
CA GLU A 226 -3.53 3.33 10.98
C GLU A 226 -3.85 1.86 11.27
N PHE A 227 -3.88 1.03 10.24
CA PHE A 227 -4.05 -0.42 10.42
C PHE A 227 -2.77 -1.13 10.00
N MET A 228 -2.18 -1.86 10.95
CA MET A 228 -1.09 -2.78 10.67
C MET A 228 -1.69 -4.07 10.13
N ASP A 229 -1.35 -4.38 8.88
CA ASP A 229 -1.81 -5.59 8.21
C ASP A 229 -0.85 -6.76 8.49
N LEU A 230 -1.35 -7.75 9.23
CA LEU A 230 -0.67 -9.01 9.47
C LEU A 230 -1.13 -10.12 8.51
N TYR A 231 -1.88 -9.76 7.46
CA TYR A 231 -2.51 -10.63 6.46
C TYR A 231 -3.61 -11.58 6.99
N ASP A 232 -3.59 -11.92 8.28
CA ASP A 232 -4.63 -12.70 8.96
C ASP A 232 -5.63 -11.81 9.71
N HIS A 233 -5.15 -10.75 10.33
CA HIS A 233 -5.96 -9.78 11.08
C HIS A 233 -5.32 -8.39 11.00
N LEU A 234 -6.17 -7.37 11.11
CA LEU A 234 -5.74 -5.97 11.15
C LEU A 234 -5.64 -5.51 12.60
N ILE A 235 -4.50 -4.94 12.97
CA ILE A 235 -4.32 -4.32 14.29
C ILE A 235 -4.40 -2.80 14.13
N PRO A 236 -5.34 -2.12 14.83
CA PRO A 236 -5.35 -0.66 14.83
C PRO A 236 -4.14 -0.12 15.60
N ALA A 237 -3.38 0.77 14.97
CA ALA A 237 -2.30 1.55 15.55
C ALA A 237 -2.76 3.01 15.65
N TYR A 238 -2.80 3.54 16.88
CA TYR A 238 -3.21 4.91 17.14
C TYR A 238 -1.97 5.80 17.21
N ASP A 239 -1.92 6.86 16.40
CA ASP A 239 -0.92 7.91 16.57
C ASP A 239 -1.50 9.06 17.39
N VAL A 240 -0.91 9.26 18.56
CA VAL A 240 -1.34 10.21 19.59
C VAL A 240 -0.24 11.26 19.76
N GLU A 241 -0.59 12.52 19.97
CA GLU A 241 0.41 13.55 20.20
C GLU A 241 1.19 13.31 21.51
N LEU A 242 2.50 13.60 21.52
CA LEU A 242 3.38 13.27 22.64
C LEU A 242 2.99 13.87 23.99
N LEU A 243 2.52 15.11 23.99
CA LEU A 243 2.09 15.77 25.23
C LEU A 243 0.99 14.94 25.90
N GLU A 244 0.12 14.36 25.08
CA GLU A 244 -1.00 13.49 25.48
C GLU A 244 -0.53 12.05 25.76
N LYS A 245 0.46 11.52 25.01
CA LYS A 245 1.11 10.23 25.33
C LYS A 245 1.74 10.23 26.74
N LYS A 246 2.37 11.34 27.16
CA LYS A 246 2.94 11.49 28.52
C LYS A 246 1.87 11.51 29.62
N LEU A 247 0.70 12.09 29.32
CA LEU A 247 -0.47 12.11 30.21
C LEU A 247 -1.07 10.72 30.38
N LEU A 248 -1.20 9.97 29.28
CA LEU A 248 -1.85 8.65 29.24
C LEU A 248 -1.07 7.56 29.98
N MET A 249 0.25 7.71 30.14
CA MET A 249 1.11 6.70 30.76
C MET A 249 1.28 6.84 32.28
N LEU A 250 0.78 7.93 32.87
CA LEU A 250 0.81 8.17 34.32
C LEU A 250 -0.55 7.92 35.00
N VAL A 251 -1.55 7.52 34.21
CA VAL A 251 -2.90 7.08 34.63
C VAL A 251 -2.95 5.56 34.55
#